data_AF-A0A942FW24-F1
#
_entry.id   AF-A0A942FW24-F1
#
_cell.length_a   1.000
_cell.length_b   1.000
_cell.length_c   1.000
_cell.angle_alpha   90.00
_cell.angle_beta   90.00
_cell.angle_gamma   90.00
#
_symmetry.space_group_name_H-M   'P 1'
#
loop_
_entity.id
_entity.type
_entity.pdbx_description
1 polymer ?
#
loop_
_entity_poly.entity_id
_entity_poly.type
_entity_poly.pdbx_seq_one_letter_code
_entity_poly.pdbx_strand_id
1 'polypeptide(L)'
;MAFNEPGGAVVRAALRGSLISSVNWLEVVQKVQGRGRDAGPLRGLFAQLGMTVEPFAPSTAELAARLYFETRQLGLSLGDRACLALGLEKGWRVYTADREWSRLTLGIDIRPIR
;
A
#
# COMPACT_ATOMS: atom_id res chain seq x y z
N MET A 1 7.76 11.83 -9.57
CA MET A 1 7.37 11.15 -8.31
C MET A 1 7.77 12.00 -7.14
N ALA A 2 6.99 11.99 -6.06
CA ALA A 2 7.08 12.99 -4.98
C ALA A 2 8.51 13.28 -4.49
N PHE A 3 9.40 12.27 -4.46
CA PHE A 3 10.73 12.42 -3.84
C PHE A 3 11.89 11.76 -4.60
N ASN A 4 11.69 11.37 -5.87
CA ASN A 4 12.70 10.65 -6.69
C ASN A 4 13.34 9.42 -5.99
N GLU A 5 12.52 8.69 -5.22
CA GLU A 5 12.98 7.52 -4.46
C GLU A 5 13.23 6.31 -5.39
N PRO A 6 14.19 5.40 -5.05
CA PRO A 6 14.38 4.14 -5.75
C PRO A 6 13.08 3.32 -5.86
N GLY A 7 12.90 2.61 -6.97
CA GLY A 7 11.65 1.91 -7.29
C GLY A 7 10.54 2.79 -7.88
N GLY A 8 10.80 4.10 -8.00
CA GLY A 8 9.79 5.03 -8.49
C GLY A 8 9.40 4.86 -9.97
N ALA A 9 10.24 4.26 -10.81
CA ALA A 9 9.85 3.93 -12.18
C ALA A 9 8.79 2.82 -12.21
N VAL A 10 8.96 1.78 -11.39
CA VAL A 10 8.03 0.64 -11.26
C VAL A 10 6.67 1.13 -10.78
N VAL A 11 6.65 1.94 -9.70
CA VAL A 11 5.40 2.44 -9.16
C VAL A 11 4.70 3.38 -10.16
N ARG A 12 5.42 4.18 -10.96
CA ARG A 12 4.79 5.01 -12.02
C ARG A 12 4.04 4.17 -13.05
N ALA A 13 4.60 3.04 -13.45
CA ALA A 13 3.94 2.12 -14.37
C ALA A 13 2.73 1.42 -13.74
N ALA A 14 2.80 1.12 -12.43
CA ALA A 14 1.75 0.41 -11.70
C ALA A 14 0.61 1.31 -11.17
N LEU A 15 0.80 2.62 -11.08
CA LEU A 15 -0.15 3.56 -10.45
C LEU A 15 -1.50 3.68 -11.19
N ARG A 16 -1.52 3.39 -12.49
CA ARG A 16 -2.75 3.59 -13.27
C ARG A 16 -3.79 2.54 -12.89
N GLY A 17 -4.96 2.99 -12.45
CA GLY A 17 -6.04 2.09 -12.02
C GLY A 17 -5.74 1.32 -10.73
N SER A 18 -4.74 1.72 -9.95
CA SER A 18 -4.34 1.00 -8.73
C SER A 18 -5.25 1.32 -7.53
N LEU A 19 -5.12 0.52 -6.48
CA LEU A 19 -5.80 0.74 -5.20
C LEU A 19 -4.79 1.04 -4.10
N ILE A 20 -5.20 1.82 -3.11
CA ILE A 20 -4.49 2.00 -1.85
C ILE A 20 -5.48 1.98 -0.69
N SER A 21 -5.16 1.32 0.42
CA SER A 21 -5.99 1.39 1.63
C SER A 21 -5.97 2.81 2.19
N SER A 22 -7.07 3.26 2.82
CA SER A 22 -7.12 4.52 3.56
C SER A 22 -6.06 4.59 4.68
N VAL A 23 -5.63 3.44 5.22
CA VAL A 23 -4.53 3.36 6.20
C VAL A 23 -3.19 3.74 5.56
N ASN A 24 -2.87 3.16 4.40
CA ASN A 24 -1.63 3.50 3.69
C ASN A 24 -1.69 4.91 3.07
N TRP A 25 -2.87 5.37 2.68
CA TRP A 25 -3.07 6.76 2.23
C TRP A 25 -2.73 7.77 3.33
N LEU A 26 -3.09 7.48 4.58
CA LEU A 26 -2.68 8.29 5.74
C LEU A 26 -1.15 8.41 5.82
N GLU A 27 -0.41 7.31 5.63
CA GLU A 27 1.07 7.33 5.67
C GLU A 27 1.64 8.21 4.54
N VAL A 28 1.04 8.17 3.35
CA VAL A 28 1.41 9.03 2.22
C VAL A 28 1.23 10.51 2.57
N VAL A 29 0.05 10.87 3.08
CA VAL A 29 -0.28 12.26 3.46
C VAL A 29 0.67 12.74 4.57
N GLN A 30 0.85 11.95 5.63
CA GLN A 30 1.74 12.28 6.75
C GLN A 30 3.19 12.44 6.28
N LYS A 31 3.69 11.55 5.41
CA LYS A 31 5.07 11.64 4.88
C LYS A 31 5.27 12.87 4.00
N VAL A 32 4.26 13.28 3.25
CA VAL A 32 4.31 14.50 2.42
C VAL A 32 4.31 15.76 3.27
N GLN A 33 3.38 15.85 4.22
CA GLN A 33 3.29 16.98 5.15
C GLN A 33 4.52 17.07 6.05
N GLY A 34 5.03 15.95 6.56
CA GLY A 34 6.25 15.89 7.35
C GLY A 34 7.51 16.33 6.59
N ARG A 35 7.47 16.40 5.26
CA ARG A 35 8.52 16.97 4.40
C ARG A 35 8.25 18.43 4.01
N GLY A 36 7.32 19.10 4.68
CA GLY A 36 6.97 20.51 4.44
C GLY A 36 6.24 20.77 3.13
N ARG A 37 5.59 19.75 2.55
CA ARG A 37 4.87 19.87 1.27
C ARG A 37 3.37 19.81 1.48
N ASP A 38 2.63 20.53 0.65
CA ASP A 38 1.17 20.48 0.65
C ASP A 38 0.67 19.14 0.08
N ALA A 39 -0.15 18.45 0.88
CA ALA A 39 -0.77 17.18 0.50
C ALA A 39 -2.19 17.37 -0.09
N GLY A 40 -2.78 18.57 0.01
CA GLY A 40 -4.14 18.85 -0.46
C GLY A 40 -4.41 18.42 -1.91
N PRO A 41 -3.53 18.72 -2.88
CA PRO A 41 -3.72 18.32 -4.27
C PRO A 41 -3.56 16.81 -4.54
N LEU A 42 -2.92 16.06 -3.63
CA LEU A 42 -2.49 14.69 -3.95
C LEU A 42 -3.66 13.77 -4.29
N ARG A 43 -4.77 13.86 -3.54
CA ARG A 43 -5.91 12.97 -3.78
C ARG A 43 -6.45 13.15 -5.20
N GLY A 44 -6.57 14.40 -5.65
CA GLY A 44 -7.01 14.74 -7.01
C GLY A 44 -6.03 14.28 -8.08
N LEU A 45 -4.73 14.51 -7.89
CA LEU A 45 -3.69 14.09 -8.84
C LEU A 45 -3.66 12.57 -9.03
N PHE A 46 -3.79 11.79 -7.96
CA PHE A 46 -3.83 10.33 -8.08
C PHE A 46 -5.16 9.82 -8.63
N ALA A 47 -6.28 10.50 -8.35
CA ALA A 47 -7.56 10.17 -8.95
C ALA A 47 -7.56 10.34 -10.49
N GLN A 48 -6.82 11.33 -11.02
CA GLN A 48 -6.64 11.49 -12.47
C GLN A 48 -5.90 10.31 -13.12
N LEU A 49 -5.10 9.57 -12.36
CA LEU A 49 -4.46 8.32 -12.81
C LEU A 49 -5.38 7.10 -12.64
N GLY A 50 -6.61 7.28 -12.14
CA GLY A 50 -7.53 6.21 -11.82
C GLY A 50 -7.20 5.48 -10.51
N MET A 51 -6.34 6.03 -9.66
CA MET A 51 -6.03 5.41 -8.37
C MET A 51 -7.13 5.71 -7.34
N THR A 52 -7.64 4.65 -6.71
CA THR A 52 -8.68 4.75 -5.69
C THR A 52 -8.11 4.51 -4.29
N VAL A 53 -8.56 5.32 -3.33
CA VAL A 53 -8.34 5.07 -1.90
C VAL A 53 -9.55 4.28 -1.41
N GLU A 54 -9.31 3.04 -1.02
CA GLU A 54 -10.33 2.12 -0.51
C GLU A 54 -10.50 2.32 1.00
N PRO A 55 -11.74 2.39 1.51
CA PRO A 55 -11.99 2.44 2.95
C PRO A 55 -11.42 1.22 3.66
N PHE A 56 -10.85 1.42 4.85
CA PHE A 56 -10.52 0.31 5.75
C PHE A 56 -11.77 -0.16 6.50
N ALA A 57 -12.56 -0.99 5.82
CA ALA A 57 -13.82 -1.52 6.33
C ALA A 57 -13.60 -2.60 7.40
N PRO A 58 -14.62 -2.93 8.21
CA PRO A 58 -14.54 -4.03 9.17
C PRO A 58 -14.08 -5.36 8.55
N SER A 59 -14.53 -5.70 7.33
CA SER A 59 -14.10 -6.91 6.60
C SER A 59 -12.59 -6.94 6.36
N THR A 60 -12.04 -5.84 5.84
CA THR A 60 -10.60 -5.67 5.61
C THR A 60 -9.82 -5.67 6.93
N ALA A 61 -10.39 -5.10 8.00
CA ALA A 61 -9.78 -5.05 9.33
C ALA A 61 -9.65 -6.44 9.97
N GLU A 62 -10.71 -7.26 9.89
CA GLU A 62 -10.67 -8.64 10.38
C GLU A 62 -9.68 -9.49 9.59
N LEU A 63 -9.58 -9.28 8.28
CA LEU A 63 -8.58 -9.95 7.44
C LEU A 63 -7.16 -9.51 7.80
N ALA A 64 -6.92 -8.22 8.00
CA ALA A 64 -5.64 -7.70 8.48
C ALA A 64 -5.27 -8.22 9.88
N ALA A 65 -6.26 -8.42 10.75
CA ALA A 65 -6.05 -9.01 12.07
C ALA A 65 -5.61 -10.48 11.98
N ARG A 66 -6.22 -11.27 11.09
CA ARG A 66 -5.80 -12.67 10.84
C ARG A 66 -4.36 -12.77 10.36
N LEU A 67 -3.96 -11.88 9.45
CA LEU A 67 -2.59 -11.82 8.92
C LEU A 67 -1.53 -11.63 10.00
N TYR A 68 -1.86 -11.04 11.16
CA TYR A 68 -0.90 -10.88 12.25
C TYR A 68 -0.22 -12.20 12.64
N PHE A 69 -0.98 -13.28 12.77
CA PHE A 69 -0.42 -14.57 13.19
C PHE A 69 0.49 -15.20 12.12
N GLU A 70 0.23 -14.90 10.85
CA GLU A 70 1.00 -15.38 9.70
C GLU A 70 2.25 -14.53 9.44
N THR A 71 2.27 -13.28 9.89
CA THR A 71 3.34 -12.33 9.56
C THR A 71 4.10 -11.78 10.78
N ARG A 72 3.74 -12.16 12.01
CA ARG A 72 4.34 -11.59 13.25
C ARG A 72 5.87 -11.73 13.32
N GLN A 73 6.42 -12.79 12.76
CA GLN A 73 7.86 -13.02 12.69
C GLN A 73 8.61 -12.01 11.80
N LEU A 74 7.90 -11.34 10.89
CA LEU A 74 8.47 -10.29 10.02
C LEU A 74 8.28 -8.88 10.60
N GLY A 75 7.61 -8.74 11.75
CA GLY A 75 7.41 -7.45 12.39
C GLY A 75 6.56 -6.45 11.59
N LEU A 76 5.67 -6.94 10.72
CA LEU A 76 4.85 -6.07 9.87
C LEU A 76 4.03 -5.06 10.68
N SER A 77 3.92 -3.84 10.17
CA SER A 77 3.10 -2.78 10.74
C SER A 77 1.59 -3.00 10.51
N LEU A 78 0.76 -2.14 11.08
CA LEU A 78 -0.68 -2.11 10.77
C LEU A 78 -0.94 -1.70 9.31
N GLY A 79 -0.19 -0.74 8.78
CA GLY A 79 -0.27 -0.32 7.38
C GLY A 79 0.11 -1.45 6.42
N ASP A 80 1.12 -2.22 6.77
CA ASP A 80 1.56 -3.38 5.99
C ASP A 80 0.46 -4.43 5.87
N ARG A 81 -0.14 -4.79 7.02
CA ARG A 81 -1.25 -5.75 7.04
C ARG A 81 -2.52 -5.21 6.37
N ALA A 82 -2.79 -3.90 6.47
CA ALA A 82 -3.90 -3.29 5.74
C ALA A 82 -3.71 -3.37 4.22
N CYS A 83 -2.48 -3.16 3.73
CA CYS A 83 -2.15 -3.29 2.31
C CYS A 83 -2.32 -4.74 1.82
N LEU A 84 -1.78 -5.72 2.56
CA LEU A 84 -1.91 -7.14 2.25
C LEU A 84 -3.38 -7.61 2.29
N ALA A 85 -4.14 -7.18 3.30
CA ALA A 85 -5.56 -7.50 3.42
C ALA A 85 -6.37 -6.96 2.24
N LEU A 86 -6.11 -5.72 1.80
CA LEU A 86 -6.77 -5.19 0.60
C LEU A 86 -6.40 -5.99 -0.66
N GLY A 87 -5.14 -6.38 -0.80
CA GLY A 87 -4.68 -7.24 -1.90
C GLY A 87 -5.43 -8.58 -1.94
N LEU A 88 -5.58 -9.24 -0.79
CA LEU A 88 -6.36 -10.47 -0.65
C LEU A 88 -7.83 -10.28 -0.98
N GLU A 89 -8.46 -9.24 -0.39
CA GLU A 89 -9.88 -8.96 -0.56
C GLU A 89 -10.25 -8.71 -2.03
N LYS A 90 -9.38 -8.01 -2.77
CA LYS A 90 -9.60 -7.70 -4.18
C LYS A 90 -9.07 -8.77 -5.14
N GLY A 91 -8.22 -9.69 -4.66
CA GLY A 91 -7.49 -10.64 -5.50
C GLY A 91 -6.46 -9.96 -6.40
N TRP A 92 -5.86 -8.86 -5.94
CA TRP A 92 -4.95 -8.01 -6.72
C TRP A 92 -3.51 -8.18 -6.26
N ARG A 93 -2.58 -7.93 -7.19
CA ARG A 93 -1.14 -7.87 -6.90
C ARG A 93 -0.83 -6.72 -5.93
N VAL A 94 0.09 -6.98 -5.01
CA VAL A 94 0.60 -5.99 -4.05
C VAL A 94 2.02 -5.59 -4.42
N TYR A 95 2.31 -4.28 -4.40
CA TYR A 95 3.65 -3.74 -4.62
C TYR A 95 4.23 -3.26 -3.29
N THR A 96 5.49 -3.59 -3.03
CA THR A 96 6.16 -3.22 -1.77
C THR A 96 7.61 -2.86 -1.99
N ALA A 97 8.15 -2.01 -1.12
CA ALA A 97 9.57 -1.71 -1.05
C ALA A 97 10.33 -2.66 -0.09
N ASP A 98 9.61 -3.52 0.63
CA ASP A 98 10.16 -4.50 1.56
C ASP A 98 10.30 -5.86 0.85
N ARG A 99 11.55 -6.32 0.70
CA ARG A 99 11.85 -7.58 0.01
C ARG A 99 11.45 -8.79 0.84
N GLU A 100 11.36 -8.68 2.15
CA GLU A 100 11.01 -9.82 3.02
C GLU A 100 9.58 -10.29 2.77
N TRP A 101 8.70 -9.41 2.28
CA TRP A 101 7.33 -9.78 1.92
C TRP A 101 7.27 -10.78 0.77
N SER A 102 8.29 -10.84 -0.10
CA SER A 102 8.32 -11.84 -1.18
C SER A 102 8.38 -13.29 -0.69
N ARG A 103 8.70 -13.49 0.60
CA ARG A 103 8.74 -14.80 1.27
C ARG A 103 7.40 -15.21 1.86
N LEU A 104 6.40 -14.32 1.85
CA LEU A 104 5.08 -14.58 2.39
C LEU A 104 4.28 -15.51 1.47
N THR A 105 3.77 -16.61 2.03
CA THR A 105 2.91 -17.57 1.32
C THR A 105 1.44 -17.30 1.60
N LEU A 106 0.96 -16.12 1.19
CA LEU A 106 -0.41 -15.65 1.46
C LEU A 106 -1.38 -15.85 0.28
N GLY A 107 -0.95 -16.45 -0.82
CA GLY A 107 -1.78 -16.56 -2.03
C GLY A 107 -1.98 -15.23 -2.79
N ILE A 108 -1.12 -14.24 -2.52
CA ILE A 108 -1.10 -12.94 -3.20
C ILE A 108 0.14 -12.86 -4.10
N ASP A 109 0.01 -12.28 -5.29
CA ASP A 109 1.17 -11.88 -6.09
C ASP A 109 1.83 -10.64 -5.47
N ILE A 110 2.95 -10.81 -4.77
CA ILE A 110 3.72 -9.73 -4.14
C ILE A 110 4.92 -9.37 -5.02
N ARG A 111 5.03 -8.09 -5.41
CA ARG A 111 6.11 -7.57 -6.25
C ARG A 111 6.96 -6.53 -5.51
N PRO A 112 8.21 -6.86 -5.15
CA PRO A 112 9.18 -5.87 -4.71
C PRO A 112 9.45 -4.84 -5.81
N ILE A 113 9.50 -3.56 -5.47
CA ILE A 113 9.79 -2.46 -6.42
C ILE A 113 11.28 -2.08 -6.44
N ARG A 114 12.07 -2.60 -5.50
CA ARG A 114 13.50 -2.32 -5.35
C ARG A 114 14.23 -3.37 -4.53
#